data_AF-A0A5B0RLW5-F1
#
_entry.id   AF-A0A5B0RLW5-F1
#
_cell.length_a   1.000
_cell.length_b   1.000
_cell.length_c   1.000
_cell.angle_alpha   90.00
_cell.angle_beta   90.00
_cell.angle_gamma   90.00
#
_symmetry.space_group_name_H-M   'P 1'
#
loop_
_entity.id
_entity.type
_entity.pdbx_description
1 polymer ?
#
loop_
_entity_poly.entity_id
_entity_poly.type
_entity_poly.pdbx_seq_one_letter_code
_entity_poly.pdbx_strand_id
1 'polypeptide(L)'
;MKFCSYGYIPVSKDDPKYRKEKDRADYLKFDCCECSNCNPEAAQDIHKLAHLFTKENFDKILENPSQFAEGVPDYIQPKKHRHNKRKYKSRLPQAAVKKIADDLIVHFELFYQDLMDERPEFKASRFFGAAQAQAVAEAFEYIEEPSLIAKLIGGEWFDNQIDTMFSFVETYKKTEWFEKQVFEIEEGKRTKESQEREKVEKKKREEEEKRQANEKREAIKIAKRAEDAIALENFKRIRAAEAEERRSRGELSEPSKQSCTTQPKAKRVRLSQEDRKKRDDQILAEKTAKQAADATALEEFKQIRATEARERAKELEEEGYKD
;
A
#
# COMPACT_ATOMS: atom_id res chain seq x y z
N MET A 1 -25.47 17.56 -54.55
CA MET A 1 -24.14 18.19 -54.38
C MET A 1 -23.07 17.19 -54.81
N LYS A 2 -22.36 17.45 -55.93
CA LYS A 2 -21.16 16.68 -56.29
C LYS A 2 -19.99 17.26 -55.50
N PHE A 3 -19.52 16.56 -54.47
CA PHE A 3 -18.29 16.94 -53.77
C PHE A 3 -17.08 16.69 -54.68
N CYS A 4 -16.27 17.73 -54.87
CA CYS A 4 -14.91 17.76 -55.42
C CYS A 4 -14.54 16.69 -56.48
N SER A 5 -14.61 17.02 -57.77
CA SER A 5 -14.16 16.15 -58.87
C SER A 5 -12.63 16.00 -58.98
N TYR A 6 -11.87 16.45 -57.98
CA TYR A 6 -10.43 16.72 -58.09
C TYR A 6 -9.56 15.90 -57.13
N GLY A 7 -10.16 15.00 -56.33
CA GLY A 7 -9.44 14.04 -55.50
C GLY A 7 -8.65 14.62 -54.32
N TYR A 8 -8.69 15.94 -54.10
CA TYR A 8 -8.10 16.58 -52.92
C TYR A 8 -8.88 17.84 -52.52
N ILE A 9 -8.77 18.21 -51.24
CA ILE A 9 -9.40 19.40 -50.65
C ILE A 9 -8.36 20.55 -50.64
N PRO A 10 -8.60 21.67 -51.33
CA PRO A 10 -7.71 22.84 -51.28
C PRO A 10 -7.59 23.39 -49.86
N VAL A 11 -6.35 23.53 -49.37
CA VAL A 11 -6.06 24.01 -48.01
C VAL A 11 -5.79 25.53 -47.98
N SER A 12 -5.55 26.16 -49.14
CA SER A 12 -5.26 27.59 -49.26
C SER A 12 -6.27 28.31 -50.14
N LYS A 13 -6.55 29.58 -49.81
CA LYS A 13 -7.35 30.50 -50.64
C LYS A 13 -6.67 30.88 -51.95
N ASP A 14 -5.37 30.64 -52.05
CA ASP A 14 -4.58 30.89 -53.26
C ASP A 14 -4.58 29.72 -54.24
N ASP A 15 -5.14 28.57 -53.86
CA ASP A 15 -5.24 27.44 -54.77
C ASP A 15 -6.10 27.82 -55.99
N PRO A 16 -5.61 27.65 -57.22
CA PRO A 16 -6.36 27.95 -58.45
C PRO A 16 -7.73 27.27 -58.51
N LYS A 17 -7.90 26.10 -57.90
CA LYS A 17 -9.17 25.37 -57.86
C LYS A 17 -10.14 25.98 -56.85
N TYR A 18 -9.65 26.45 -55.70
CA TYR A 18 -10.48 27.19 -54.75
C TYR A 18 -11.03 28.46 -55.39
N ARG A 19 -10.19 29.21 -56.12
CA ARG A 19 -10.60 30.42 -56.84
C ARG A 19 -11.67 30.14 -57.89
N LYS A 20 -11.48 29.11 -58.73
CA LYS A 20 -12.48 28.70 -59.73
C LYS A 20 -13.83 28.32 -59.13
N GLU A 21 -13.83 27.59 -58.01
CA GLU A 21 -15.07 27.21 -57.34
C GLU A 21 -15.76 28.40 -56.67
N LYS A 22 -14.98 29.34 -56.13
CA LYS A 22 -15.49 30.62 -55.62
C LYS A 22 -16.11 31.46 -56.73
N ASP A 23 -15.43 31.62 -57.86
CA ASP A 23 -15.95 32.35 -59.03
C ASP A 23 -17.25 31.71 -59.55
N ARG A 24 -17.33 30.38 -59.53
CA ARG A 24 -18.56 29.64 -59.88
C ARG A 24 -19.70 29.94 -58.90
N ALA A 25 -19.42 29.96 -57.60
CA ALA A 25 -20.41 30.28 -56.57
C ALA A 25 -20.93 31.72 -56.73
N ASP A 26 -20.04 32.68 -57.01
CA ASP A 26 -20.38 34.09 -57.27
C ASP A 26 -21.22 34.24 -58.55
N TYR A 27 -20.83 33.55 -59.64
CA TYR A 27 -21.60 33.55 -60.90
C TYR A 27 -23.02 32.99 -60.73
N LEU A 28 -23.15 31.89 -59.98
CA LEU A 28 -24.44 31.25 -59.72
C LEU A 28 -25.22 31.91 -58.58
N LYS A 29 -24.68 32.97 -57.97
CA LYS A 29 -25.28 33.71 -56.85
C LYS A 29 -25.72 32.79 -55.71
N PHE A 30 -24.85 31.86 -55.33
CA PHE A 30 -25.09 31.02 -54.16
C PHE A 30 -25.16 31.89 -52.91
N ASP A 31 -25.98 31.48 -51.95
CA ASP A 31 -26.05 32.14 -50.65
C ASP A 31 -24.69 32.13 -49.96
N CYS A 32 -24.43 33.17 -49.17
CA CYS A 32 -23.20 33.27 -48.39
C CYS A 32 -23.07 32.05 -47.47
N CYS A 33 -21.92 31.38 -47.53
CA CYS A 33 -21.67 30.23 -46.69
C CYS A 33 -21.52 30.65 -45.22
N GLU A 34 -22.26 30.00 -44.32
CA GLU A 34 -22.23 30.26 -42.88
C GLU A 34 -21.23 29.37 -42.12
N CYS A 35 -20.37 28.62 -42.83
CA CYS A 35 -19.38 27.78 -42.16
C CYS A 35 -18.35 28.63 -41.39
N SER A 36 -17.66 28.00 -40.45
CA SER A 36 -16.64 28.64 -39.60
C SER A 36 -15.50 29.33 -40.36
N ASN A 37 -15.23 28.94 -41.61
CA ASN A 37 -14.21 29.59 -42.45
C ASN A 37 -14.74 30.83 -43.20
N CYS A 38 -16.05 30.91 -43.43
CA CYS A 38 -16.69 31.99 -44.18
C CYS A 38 -17.34 33.03 -43.26
N ASN A 39 -17.87 32.61 -42.11
CA ASN A 39 -18.37 33.48 -41.04
C ASN A 39 -17.73 33.09 -39.69
N PRO A 40 -16.49 33.54 -39.41
CA PRO A 40 -15.78 33.17 -38.20
C PRO A 40 -16.39 33.78 -36.92
N GLU A 41 -17.05 34.94 -37.04
CA GLU A 41 -17.65 35.65 -35.90
C GLU A 41 -18.87 34.91 -35.37
N ALA A 42 -19.82 34.56 -36.25
CA ALA A 42 -20.97 33.73 -35.87
C ALA A 42 -20.54 32.37 -35.30
N ALA A 43 -19.50 31.75 -35.84
CA ALA A 43 -18.96 30.49 -35.33
C ALA A 43 -18.38 30.63 -33.91
N GLN A 44 -17.72 31.75 -33.59
CA GLN A 44 -17.23 32.03 -32.24
C GLN A 44 -18.38 32.23 -31.26
N ASP A 45 -19.43 32.95 -31.66
CA ASP A 45 -20.61 33.18 -30.82
C ASP A 45 -21.36 31.86 -30.55
N ILE A 46 -21.55 31.01 -31.58
CA ILE A 46 -22.11 29.66 -31.42
C ILE A 46 -21.28 28.83 -30.44
N HIS A 47 -19.95 28.91 -30.52
CA HIS A 47 -19.07 28.18 -29.60
C HIS A 47 -19.22 28.65 -28.14
N LYS A 48 -19.33 29.97 -27.90
CA LYS A 48 -19.59 30.53 -26.56
C LYS A 48 -20.93 30.03 -26.02
N LEU A 49 -21.95 29.95 -26.88
CA LEU A 49 -23.31 29.56 -26.54
C LEU A 49 -23.55 28.05 -26.48
N ALA A 50 -22.58 27.23 -26.85
CA ALA A 50 -22.76 25.78 -26.99
C ALA A 50 -23.33 25.09 -25.74
N HIS A 51 -23.01 25.62 -24.55
CA HIS A 51 -23.48 25.12 -23.27
C HIS A 51 -24.94 25.48 -22.94
N LEU A 52 -25.55 26.42 -23.69
CA LEU A 52 -26.93 26.86 -23.55
C LEU A 52 -27.86 26.16 -24.56
N PHE A 53 -27.33 25.33 -25.47
CA PHE A 53 -28.14 24.61 -26.44
C PHE A 53 -29.11 23.64 -25.76
N THR A 54 -30.37 23.78 -26.12
CA THR A 54 -31.48 22.88 -25.83
C THR A 54 -32.16 22.52 -27.16
N LYS A 55 -32.99 21.48 -27.17
CA LYS A 55 -33.73 21.07 -28.37
C LYS A 55 -34.65 22.18 -28.93
N GLU A 56 -35.03 23.15 -28.12
CA GLU A 56 -36.00 24.19 -28.46
C GLU A 56 -35.36 25.50 -28.93
N ASN A 57 -34.10 25.75 -28.56
CA ASN A 57 -33.37 26.97 -28.89
C ASN A 57 -32.24 26.75 -29.92
N PHE A 58 -31.99 25.51 -30.31
CA PHE A 58 -30.91 25.13 -31.24
C PHE A 58 -30.95 25.93 -32.53
N ASP A 59 -32.07 25.88 -33.26
CA ASP A 59 -32.21 26.55 -34.55
C ASP A 59 -32.11 28.08 -34.41
N LYS A 60 -32.73 28.65 -33.37
CA LYS A 60 -32.72 30.10 -33.11
C LYS A 60 -31.33 30.65 -32.82
N ILE A 61 -30.51 29.88 -32.10
CA ILE A 61 -29.13 30.25 -31.80
C ILE A 61 -28.25 30.12 -33.04
N LEU A 62 -28.51 29.14 -33.92
CA LEU A 62 -27.77 29.01 -35.18
C LEU A 62 -28.09 30.14 -36.16
N GLU A 63 -29.37 30.53 -36.26
CA GLU A 63 -29.81 31.62 -37.14
C GLU A 63 -29.26 32.98 -36.71
N ASN A 64 -29.23 33.28 -35.40
CA ASN A 64 -28.82 34.58 -34.87
C ASN A 64 -28.02 34.45 -33.56
N PRO A 65 -26.76 33.97 -33.60
CA PRO A 65 -25.99 33.68 -32.40
C PRO A 65 -25.65 34.94 -31.59
N SER A 66 -25.40 36.07 -32.25
CA SER A 66 -25.00 37.31 -31.57
C SER A 66 -26.11 37.89 -30.67
N GLN A 67 -27.39 37.59 -30.94
CA GLN A 67 -28.51 38.00 -30.08
C GLN A 67 -28.42 37.35 -28.68
N PHE A 68 -27.84 36.15 -28.60
CA PHE A 68 -27.74 35.39 -27.36
C PHE A 68 -26.36 35.50 -26.72
N ALA A 69 -25.33 35.89 -27.48
CA ALA A 69 -23.94 35.97 -27.02
C ALA A 69 -23.66 37.18 -26.11
N GLU A 70 -24.46 38.25 -26.22
CA GLU A 70 -24.25 39.48 -25.47
C GLU A 70 -24.50 39.28 -23.96
N GLY A 71 -23.46 39.46 -23.14
CA GLY A 71 -23.54 39.34 -21.68
C GLY A 71 -23.41 37.92 -21.11
N VAL A 72 -23.19 36.91 -21.95
CA VAL A 72 -22.93 35.53 -21.49
C VAL A 72 -21.46 35.39 -21.07
N PRO A 73 -21.17 34.98 -19.82
CA PRO A 73 -19.79 34.76 -19.39
C PRO A 73 -19.13 33.64 -20.21
N ASP A 74 -17.82 33.74 -20.41
CA ASP A 74 -17.06 32.69 -21.10
C ASP A 74 -17.30 31.33 -20.44
N TYR A 75 -17.64 30.34 -21.27
CA TYR A 75 -17.94 29.00 -20.78
C TYR A 75 -16.66 28.35 -20.20
N ILE A 76 -16.62 28.24 -18.87
CA ILE A 76 -15.61 27.45 -18.18
C ILE A 76 -16.07 25.99 -18.23
N GLN A 77 -15.40 25.18 -19.05
CA GLN A 77 -15.65 23.74 -19.08
C GLN A 77 -15.55 23.19 -17.65
N PRO A 78 -16.60 22.55 -17.11
CA PRO A 78 -16.52 21.95 -15.79
C PRO A 78 -15.41 20.92 -15.81
N LYS A 79 -14.54 20.96 -14.78
CA LYS A 79 -13.47 19.97 -14.63
C LYS A 79 -14.10 18.59 -14.70
N LYS A 80 -13.70 17.77 -15.67
CA LYS A 80 -14.18 16.40 -15.82
C LYS A 80 -14.02 15.69 -14.47
N HIS A 81 -15.13 15.34 -13.84
CA HIS A 81 -15.09 14.58 -12.60
C HIS A 81 -14.46 13.23 -12.94
N ARG A 82 -13.26 12.96 -12.43
CA ARG A 82 -12.68 11.62 -12.56
C ARG A 82 -13.55 10.71 -11.68
N HIS A 83 -14.33 9.86 -12.30
CA HIS A 83 -14.96 8.76 -11.60
C HIS A 83 -13.84 7.84 -11.13
N ASN A 84 -13.64 7.74 -9.81
CA ASN A 84 -12.76 6.73 -9.25
C ASN A 84 -13.41 5.37 -9.53
N LYS A 85 -12.93 4.67 -10.55
CA LYS A 85 -13.31 3.28 -10.79
C LYS A 85 -12.92 2.49 -9.55
N ARG A 86 -13.87 1.78 -8.94
CA ARG A 86 -13.57 0.81 -7.88
C ARG A 86 -12.63 -0.23 -8.48
N LYS A 87 -11.47 -0.40 -7.85
CA LYS A 87 -10.53 -1.47 -8.18
C LYS A 87 -10.95 -2.70 -7.37
N TYR A 88 -11.31 -3.76 -8.06
CA TYR A 88 -11.54 -5.05 -7.43
C TYR A 88 -10.18 -5.73 -7.22
N LYS A 89 -10.03 -6.44 -6.11
CA LYS A 89 -8.84 -7.24 -5.83
C LYS A 89 -9.32 -8.62 -5.44
N SER A 90 -9.00 -9.60 -6.28
CA SER A 90 -9.31 -10.99 -5.99
C SER A 90 -8.49 -11.49 -4.81
N ARG A 91 -9.07 -12.38 -4.00
CA ARG A 91 -8.33 -13.13 -2.97
C ARG A 91 -7.54 -14.29 -3.58
N LEU A 92 -7.86 -14.67 -4.81
CA LEU A 92 -7.23 -15.77 -5.52
C LEU A 92 -5.76 -15.45 -5.82
N PRO A 93 -4.87 -16.45 -5.85
CA PRO A 93 -3.51 -16.30 -6.35
C PRO A 93 -3.49 -15.73 -7.77
N GLN A 94 -2.47 -14.93 -8.11
CA GLN A 94 -2.36 -14.31 -9.45
C GLN A 94 -2.40 -15.34 -10.59
N ALA A 95 -1.84 -16.54 -10.37
CA ALA A 95 -1.89 -17.64 -11.33
C ALA A 95 -3.32 -18.14 -11.58
N ALA A 96 -4.15 -18.22 -10.53
CA ALA A 96 -5.55 -18.62 -10.65
C ALA A 96 -6.38 -17.54 -11.35
N VAL A 97 -6.16 -16.26 -11.02
CA VAL A 97 -6.79 -15.13 -11.72
C VAL A 97 -6.45 -15.15 -13.22
N LYS A 98 -5.18 -15.38 -13.56
CA LYS A 98 -4.75 -15.48 -14.95
C LYS A 98 -5.44 -16.63 -15.68
N LYS A 99 -5.51 -17.81 -15.08
CA LYS A 99 -6.21 -18.97 -15.66
C LYS A 99 -7.69 -18.66 -15.93
N ILE A 100 -8.38 -18.05 -14.97
CA ILE A 100 -9.78 -17.64 -15.14
C ILE A 100 -9.94 -16.64 -16.29
N ALA A 101 -9.02 -15.68 -16.40
CA ALA A 101 -9.02 -14.72 -17.51
C ALA A 101 -8.81 -15.41 -18.86
N ASP A 102 -7.87 -16.36 -18.94
CA ASP A 102 -7.61 -17.13 -20.15
C ASP A 102 -8.85 -17.97 -20.54
N ASP A 103 -9.47 -18.66 -19.58
CA ASP A 103 -10.69 -19.45 -19.80
C ASP A 103 -11.87 -18.57 -20.25
N LEU A 104 -11.99 -17.35 -19.71
CA LEU A 104 -13.00 -16.35 -20.12
C LEU A 104 -12.81 -15.91 -21.57
N ILE A 105 -11.56 -15.70 -22.01
CA ILE A 105 -11.27 -15.32 -23.40
C ILE A 105 -11.68 -16.45 -24.34
N VAL A 106 -11.31 -17.69 -24.03
CA VAL A 106 -11.67 -18.86 -24.85
C VAL A 106 -13.19 -19.00 -24.93
N HIS A 107 -13.89 -18.84 -23.80
CA HIS A 107 -15.36 -18.91 -23.80
C HIS A 107 -16.00 -17.80 -24.64
N PHE A 108 -15.47 -16.57 -24.56
CA PHE A 108 -15.94 -15.47 -25.38
C PHE A 108 -15.63 -15.68 -26.88
N GLU A 109 -14.48 -16.24 -27.22
CA GLU A 109 -14.11 -16.56 -28.60
C GLU A 109 -15.09 -17.57 -29.22
N LEU A 110 -15.51 -18.58 -28.46
CA LEU A 110 -16.54 -19.53 -28.90
C LEU A 110 -17.89 -18.85 -29.12
N PHE A 111 -18.34 -18.04 -28.15
CA PHE A 111 -19.56 -17.24 -28.30
C PHE A 111 -19.51 -16.32 -29.53
N TYR A 112 -18.36 -15.68 -29.77
CA TYR A 112 -18.17 -14.79 -30.90
C TYR A 112 -18.19 -15.53 -32.24
N GLN A 113 -17.63 -16.74 -32.29
CA GLN A 113 -17.68 -17.60 -33.49
C GLN A 113 -19.08 -18.15 -33.75
N ASP A 114 -19.88 -18.40 -32.72
CA ASP A 114 -21.26 -18.80 -32.88
C ASP A 114 -22.16 -17.63 -33.34
N LEU A 115 -21.84 -16.42 -32.89
CA LEU A 115 -22.58 -15.20 -33.24
C LEU A 115 -22.23 -14.68 -34.65
N MET A 116 -20.98 -14.83 -35.07
CA MET A 116 -20.48 -14.34 -36.35
C MET A 116 -20.37 -15.47 -37.36
N ASP A 117 -20.72 -15.20 -38.62
CA ASP A 117 -20.55 -16.16 -39.71
C ASP A 117 -19.08 -16.53 -39.98
N GLU A 118 -18.82 -17.43 -40.93
CA GLU A 118 -17.50 -18.02 -41.24
C GLU A 118 -16.31 -17.03 -41.41
N ARG A 119 -16.57 -15.73 -41.63
CA ARG A 119 -15.53 -14.69 -41.80
C ARG A 119 -15.91 -13.35 -41.16
N PRO A 120 -15.74 -13.19 -39.83
CA PRO A 120 -15.92 -11.90 -39.20
C PRO A 120 -14.86 -10.89 -39.68
N GLU A 121 -15.27 -9.63 -39.88
CA GLU A 121 -14.36 -8.54 -40.25
C GLU A 121 -13.34 -8.23 -39.15
N PHE A 122 -13.71 -8.50 -37.90
CA PHE A 122 -12.91 -8.23 -36.71
C PHE A 122 -12.66 -9.51 -35.91
N LYS A 123 -11.61 -9.50 -35.09
CA LYS A 123 -11.33 -10.59 -34.15
C LYS A 123 -12.10 -10.37 -32.85
N ALA A 124 -12.50 -11.45 -32.19
CA ALA A 124 -13.13 -11.42 -30.86
C ALA A 124 -12.35 -10.57 -29.85
N SER A 125 -11.01 -10.67 -29.86
CA SER A 125 -10.12 -9.92 -28.98
C SER A 125 -10.22 -8.39 -29.09
N ARG A 126 -10.81 -7.87 -30.18
CA ARG A 126 -11.12 -6.43 -30.32
C ARG A 126 -12.23 -6.00 -29.36
N PHE A 127 -13.20 -6.86 -29.09
CA PHE A 127 -14.35 -6.58 -28.25
C PHE A 127 -14.10 -7.01 -26.81
N PHE A 128 -13.48 -8.18 -26.63
CA PHE A 128 -13.12 -8.71 -25.32
C PHE A 128 -11.74 -9.35 -25.37
N GLY A 129 -10.75 -8.61 -24.88
CA GLY A 129 -9.36 -9.01 -24.80
C GLY A 129 -8.87 -9.18 -23.35
N ALA A 130 -7.56 -9.40 -23.21
CA ALA A 130 -6.92 -9.74 -21.95
C ALA A 130 -7.19 -8.72 -20.83
N ALA A 131 -7.23 -7.43 -21.13
CA ALA A 131 -7.49 -6.39 -20.13
C ALA A 131 -8.90 -6.50 -19.53
N GLN A 132 -9.91 -6.74 -20.35
CA GLN A 132 -11.29 -6.90 -19.88
C GLN A 132 -11.45 -8.24 -19.15
N ALA A 133 -10.88 -9.32 -19.70
CA ALA A 133 -10.89 -10.63 -19.06
C ALA A 133 -10.24 -10.62 -17.68
N GLN A 134 -9.09 -9.95 -17.55
CA GLN A 134 -8.41 -9.79 -16.27
C GLN A 134 -9.25 -8.96 -15.29
N ALA A 135 -9.89 -7.88 -15.72
CA ALA A 135 -10.77 -7.09 -14.85
C ALA A 135 -11.96 -7.91 -14.33
N VAL A 136 -12.55 -8.77 -15.17
CA VAL A 136 -13.62 -9.70 -14.78
C VAL A 136 -13.09 -10.78 -13.83
N ALA A 137 -11.91 -11.35 -14.10
CA ALA A 137 -11.28 -12.36 -13.25
C ALA A 137 -10.86 -11.80 -11.87
N GLU A 138 -10.41 -10.54 -11.79
CA GLU A 138 -10.11 -9.86 -10.53
C GLU A 138 -11.36 -9.60 -9.69
N ALA A 139 -12.50 -9.38 -10.34
CA ALA A 139 -13.79 -9.19 -9.69
C ALA A 139 -14.57 -10.50 -9.50
N PHE A 140 -14.03 -11.65 -9.89
CA PHE A 140 -14.78 -12.90 -10.07
C PHE A 140 -15.59 -13.35 -8.84
N GLU A 141 -15.00 -13.23 -7.65
CA GLU A 141 -15.67 -13.55 -6.38
C GLU A 141 -16.86 -12.61 -6.09
N TYR A 142 -16.83 -11.38 -6.59
CA TYR A 142 -17.81 -10.31 -6.34
C TYR A 142 -18.94 -10.26 -7.39
N ILE A 143 -18.86 -11.06 -8.45
CA ILE A 143 -19.89 -11.12 -9.50
C ILE A 143 -21.07 -11.93 -8.98
N GLU A 144 -22.12 -11.21 -8.58
CA GLU A 144 -23.44 -11.75 -8.20
C GLU A 144 -24.52 -11.39 -9.23
N GLU A 145 -24.31 -10.35 -10.04
CA GLU A 145 -25.26 -9.86 -11.03
C GLU A 145 -24.55 -9.60 -12.38
N PRO A 146 -25.21 -9.88 -13.52
CA PRO A 146 -24.71 -9.55 -14.87
C PRO A 146 -24.29 -8.07 -15.03
N SER A 147 -24.96 -7.16 -14.30
CA SER A 147 -24.70 -5.72 -14.35
C SER A 147 -23.25 -5.34 -13.99
N LEU A 148 -22.59 -6.15 -13.15
CA LEU A 148 -21.20 -5.92 -12.77
C LEU A 148 -20.25 -6.26 -13.93
N ILE A 149 -20.50 -7.34 -14.67
CA ILE A 149 -19.73 -7.71 -15.85
C ILE A 149 -19.81 -6.58 -16.90
N ALA A 150 -21.01 -6.05 -17.16
CA ALA A 150 -21.20 -4.93 -18.08
C ALA A 150 -20.36 -3.70 -17.71
N LYS A 151 -20.30 -3.38 -16.41
CA LYS A 151 -19.50 -2.25 -15.88
C LYS A 151 -18.00 -2.49 -15.98
N LEU A 152 -17.55 -3.75 -15.83
CA LEU A 152 -16.14 -4.12 -15.85
C LEU A 152 -15.57 -4.13 -17.27
N ILE A 153 -16.33 -4.69 -18.23
CA ILE A 153 -15.95 -4.69 -19.65
C ILE A 153 -16.02 -3.25 -20.18
N GLY A 154 -17.15 -2.58 -19.94
CA GLY A 154 -17.46 -1.28 -20.52
C GLY A 154 -17.51 -1.30 -22.05
N GLY A 155 -17.80 -0.15 -22.66
CA GLY A 155 -17.89 -0.06 -24.12
C GLY A 155 -19.15 -0.71 -24.68
N GLU A 156 -19.05 -1.17 -25.94
CA GLU A 156 -20.14 -1.83 -26.66
C GLU A 156 -20.09 -3.34 -26.42
N TRP A 157 -21.26 -3.97 -26.37
CA TRP A 157 -21.43 -5.41 -26.16
C TRP A 157 -22.47 -5.96 -27.13
N PHE A 158 -22.37 -7.26 -27.40
CA PHE A 158 -23.34 -7.98 -28.22
C PHE A 158 -24.57 -8.38 -27.40
N ASP A 159 -25.68 -8.63 -28.10
CA ASP A 159 -26.87 -9.21 -27.49
C ASP A 159 -26.53 -10.56 -26.85
N ASN A 160 -27.07 -10.80 -25.66
CA ASN A 160 -26.81 -11.99 -24.83
C ASN A 160 -25.37 -12.18 -24.32
N GLN A 161 -24.39 -11.38 -24.74
CA GLN A 161 -22.98 -11.53 -24.30
C GLN A 161 -22.86 -11.56 -22.77
N ILE A 162 -23.50 -10.59 -22.11
CA ILE A 162 -23.37 -10.41 -20.66
C ILE A 162 -23.98 -11.61 -19.92
N ASP A 163 -25.14 -12.10 -20.38
CA ASP A 163 -25.84 -13.24 -19.78
C ASP A 163 -25.11 -14.56 -20.00
N THR A 164 -24.51 -14.77 -21.18
CA THR A 164 -23.66 -15.92 -21.48
C THR A 164 -22.42 -15.92 -20.59
N MET A 165 -21.74 -14.78 -20.48
CA MET A 165 -20.58 -14.63 -19.60
C MET A 165 -20.93 -14.81 -18.12
N PHE A 166 -22.08 -14.30 -17.67
CA PHE A 166 -22.55 -14.51 -16.31
C PHE A 166 -22.82 -15.99 -16.04
N SER A 167 -23.48 -16.68 -16.96
CA SER A 167 -23.75 -18.12 -16.89
C SER A 167 -22.46 -18.94 -16.82
N PHE A 168 -21.44 -18.55 -17.58
CA PHE A 168 -20.10 -19.12 -17.48
C PHE A 168 -19.51 -18.93 -16.08
N VAL A 169 -19.55 -17.71 -15.53
CA VAL A 169 -19.04 -17.43 -14.17
C VAL A 169 -19.75 -18.30 -13.12
N GLU A 170 -21.08 -18.41 -13.18
CA GLU A 170 -21.84 -19.25 -12.24
C GLU A 170 -21.50 -20.73 -12.34
N THR A 171 -21.32 -21.23 -13.56
CA THR A 171 -20.95 -22.63 -13.80
C THR A 171 -19.52 -22.90 -13.35
N TYR A 172 -18.62 -21.98 -13.64
CA TYR A 172 -17.20 -22.09 -13.29
C TYR A 172 -17.00 -22.04 -11.77
N LYS A 173 -17.78 -21.23 -11.03
CA LYS A 173 -17.77 -21.18 -9.56
C LYS A 173 -18.12 -22.53 -8.91
N LYS A 174 -18.89 -23.38 -9.59
CA LYS A 174 -19.28 -24.73 -9.12
C LYS A 174 -18.29 -25.82 -9.51
N THR A 175 -17.19 -25.46 -10.19
CA THR A 175 -16.20 -26.45 -10.63
C THR A 175 -15.33 -26.88 -9.44
N GLU A 176 -15.04 -28.17 -9.32
CA GLU A 176 -14.17 -28.73 -8.26
C GLU A 176 -12.83 -28.01 -8.14
N TRP A 177 -12.27 -27.58 -9.28
CA TRP A 177 -11.03 -26.80 -9.32
C TRP A 177 -11.17 -25.48 -8.57
N PHE A 178 -12.28 -24.75 -8.78
CA PHE A 178 -12.51 -23.46 -8.13
C PHE A 178 -12.79 -23.64 -6.63
N GLU A 179 -13.61 -24.63 -6.27
CA GLU A 179 -13.87 -24.97 -4.87
C GLU A 179 -12.57 -25.30 -4.11
N LYS A 180 -11.68 -26.07 -4.75
CA LYS A 180 -10.36 -26.38 -4.18
C LYS A 180 -9.50 -25.13 -3.99
N GLN A 181 -9.50 -24.20 -4.95
CA GLN A 181 -8.77 -22.94 -4.81
C GLN A 181 -9.28 -22.10 -3.64
N VAL A 182 -10.61 -22.01 -3.47
CA VAL A 182 -11.21 -21.31 -2.32
C VAL A 182 -10.82 -21.98 -1.00
N PHE A 183 -10.87 -23.32 -0.95
CA PHE A 183 -10.48 -24.10 0.23
C PHE A 183 -9.01 -23.86 0.63
N GLU A 184 -8.07 -23.93 -0.32
CA GLU A 184 -6.63 -23.68 -0.09
C GLU A 184 -6.38 -22.27 0.49
N ILE A 185 -7.12 -21.26 0.02
CA ILE A 185 -7.02 -19.89 0.53
C ILE A 185 -7.55 -19.79 1.96
N GLU A 186 -8.68 -20.41 2.26
CA GLU A 186 -9.26 -20.41 3.61
C GLU A 186 -8.37 -21.16 4.61
N GLU A 187 -7.82 -22.31 4.22
CA GLU A 187 -6.87 -23.06 5.05
C GLU A 187 -5.58 -22.28 5.28
N GLY A 188 -5.06 -21.62 4.23
CA GLY A 188 -3.92 -20.70 4.32
C GLY A 188 -4.16 -19.52 5.27
N LYS A 189 -5.40 -19.02 5.39
CA LYS A 189 -5.75 -17.98 6.37
C LYS A 189 -5.81 -18.53 7.79
N ARG A 190 -6.48 -19.67 7.99
CA ARG A 190 -6.60 -20.31 9.32
C ARG A 190 -5.23 -20.66 9.90
N THR A 191 -4.32 -21.18 9.08
CA THR A 191 -2.96 -21.51 9.49
C THR A 191 -2.16 -20.26 9.88
N LYS A 192 -2.25 -19.17 9.11
CA LYS A 192 -1.61 -17.89 9.46
C LYS A 192 -2.16 -17.31 10.76
N GLU A 193 -3.47 -17.28 10.93
CA GLU A 193 -4.10 -16.80 12.17
C GLU A 193 -3.71 -17.65 13.38
N SER A 194 -3.62 -18.97 13.22
CA SER A 194 -3.16 -19.88 14.26
C SER A 194 -1.70 -19.60 14.64
N GLN A 195 -0.80 -19.45 13.66
CA GLN A 195 0.61 -19.11 13.90
C GLN A 195 0.78 -17.75 14.58
N GLU A 196 -0.03 -16.76 14.21
CA GLU A 196 -0.02 -15.44 14.87
C GLU A 196 -0.47 -15.53 16.32
N ARG A 197 -1.55 -16.27 16.61
CA ARG A 197 -2.02 -16.53 17.98
C ARG A 197 -0.94 -17.23 18.80
N GLU A 198 -0.31 -18.27 18.26
CA GLU A 198 0.78 -18.99 18.94
C GLU A 198 1.98 -18.08 19.25
N LYS A 199 2.38 -17.23 18.30
CA LYS A 199 3.45 -16.23 18.51
C LYS A 199 3.10 -15.24 19.63
N VAL A 200 1.85 -14.78 19.69
CA VAL A 200 1.38 -13.87 20.74
C VAL A 200 1.36 -14.57 22.09
N GLU A 201 0.88 -15.81 22.16
CA GLU A 201 0.89 -16.60 23.40
C GLU A 201 2.30 -16.88 23.90
N LYS A 202 3.23 -17.26 23.00
CA LYS A 202 4.63 -17.50 23.36
C LYS A 202 5.26 -16.24 23.95
N LYS A 203 5.04 -15.07 23.33
CA LYS A 203 5.52 -13.78 23.87
C LYS A 203 4.96 -13.48 25.25
N LYS A 204 3.67 -13.73 25.48
CA LYS A 204 3.04 -13.54 26.80
C LYS A 204 3.65 -14.47 27.86
N ARG A 205 3.91 -15.74 27.52
CA ARG A 205 4.58 -16.69 28.42
C ARG A 205 6.00 -16.27 28.75
N GLU A 206 6.78 -15.84 27.76
CA GLU A 206 8.14 -15.34 27.96
C GLU A 206 8.17 -14.07 28.83
N GLU A 207 7.19 -13.17 28.68
CA GLU A 207 7.07 -11.97 29.50
C GLU A 207 6.69 -12.29 30.95
N GLU A 208 5.75 -13.21 31.15
CA GLU A 208 5.36 -13.69 32.48
C GLU A 208 6.50 -14.42 33.19
N GLU A 209 7.25 -15.27 32.48
CA GLU A 209 8.45 -15.93 33.02
C GLU A 209 9.53 -14.91 33.43
N LYS A 210 9.74 -13.86 32.62
CA LYS A 210 10.66 -12.76 32.98
C LYS A 210 10.19 -12.01 34.21
N ARG A 211 8.88 -11.76 34.33
CA ARG A 211 8.28 -11.10 35.50
C ARG A 211 8.50 -11.93 36.77
N GLN A 212 8.17 -13.22 36.73
CA GLN A 212 8.36 -14.14 37.86
C GLN A 212 9.84 -14.28 38.24
N ALA A 213 10.75 -14.32 37.25
CA ALA A 213 12.18 -14.34 37.51
C ALA A 213 12.67 -13.05 38.20
N ASN A 214 12.10 -11.90 37.83
CA ASN A 214 12.43 -10.63 38.47
C ASN A 214 11.89 -10.57 39.91
N GLU A 215 10.65 -10.97 40.15
CA GLU A 215 10.04 -11.04 41.48
C GLU A 215 10.83 -11.99 42.41
N LYS A 216 11.25 -13.17 41.93
CA LYS A 216 12.12 -14.08 42.69
C LYS A 216 13.47 -13.44 43.03
N ARG A 217 14.09 -12.73 42.08
CA ARG A 217 15.36 -12.01 42.31
C ARG A 217 15.21 -10.90 43.36
N GLU A 218 14.10 -10.18 43.37
CA GLU A 218 13.82 -9.16 44.37
C GLU A 218 13.56 -9.78 45.76
N ALA A 219 12.77 -10.85 45.84
CA ALA A 219 12.54 -11.58 47.08
C ALA A 219 13.85 -12.09 47.71
N ILE A 220 14.77 -12.65 46.90
CA ILE A 220 16.10 -13.07 47.37
C ILE A 220 16.92 -11.88 47.92
N LYS A 221 16.85 -10.71 47.28
CA LYS A 221 17.54 -9.51 47.77
C LYS A 221 16.97 -9.02 49.10
N ILE A 222 15.65 -9.05 49.26
CA ILE A 222 14.97 -8.65 50.50
C ILE A 222 15.33 -9.63 51.64
N ALA A 223 15.29 -10.95 51.36
CA ALA A 223 15.68 -11.97 52.33
C ALA A 223 17.11 -11.78 52.83
N LYS A 224 18.08 -11.56 51.93
CA LYS A 224 19.47 -11.26 52.31
C LYS A 224 19.60 -10.02 53.18
N ARG A 225 18.86 -8.94 52.88
CA ARG A 225 18.86 -7.73 53.71
C ARG A 225 18.26 -7.98 55.11
N ALA A 226 17.24 -8.82 55.20
CA ALA A 226 16.65 -9.21 56.48
C ALA A 226 17.63 -10.05 57.31
N GLU A 227 18.31 -11.01 56.69
CA GLU A 227 19.37 -11.81 57.33
C GLU A 227 20.51 -10.93 57.85
N ASP A 228 21.00 -9.99 57.04
CA ASP A 228 22.04 -9.04 57.44
C ASP A 228 21.58 -8.15 58.62
N ALA A 229 20.31 -7.72 58.64
CA ALA A 229 19.75 -6.93 59.73
C ALA A 229 19.63 -7.73 61.04
N ILE A 230 19.19 -9.00 60.96
CA ILE A 230 19.13 -9.91 62.10
C ILE A 230 20.54 -10.17 62.65
N ALA A 231 21.52 -10.40 61.77
CA ALA A 231 22.92 -10.58 62.16
C ALA A 231 23.47 -9.33 62.87
N LEU A 232 23.12 -8.12 62.40
CA LEU A 232 23.53 -6.87 63.03
C LEU A 232 22.91 -6.69 64.43
N GLU A 233 21.62 -6.98 64.59
CA GLU A 233 20.94 -6.94 65.89
C GLU A 233 21.53 -7.95 66.88
N ASN A 234 21.80 -9.18 66.43
CA ASN A 234 22.48 -10.17 67.25
C ASN A 234 23.88 -9.71 67.68
N PHE A 235 24.64 -9.09 66.76
CA PHE A 235 25.96 -8.53 67.09
C PHE A 235 25.87 -7.41 68.14
N LYS A 236 24.87 -6.52 68.05
CA LYS A 236 24.63 -5.48 69.07
C LYS A 236 24.29 -6.07 70.43
N ARG A 237 23.45 -7.11 70.47
CA ARG A 237 23.07 -7.80 71.72
C ARG A 237 24.27 -8.45 72.40
N ILE A 238 25.13 -9.13 71.63
CA ILE A 238 26.37 -9.72 72.16
C ILE A 238 27.26 -8.62 72.75
N ARG A 239 27.45 -7.50 72.05
CA ARG A 239 28.25 -6.37 72.55
C ARG A 239 27.66 -5.72 73.79
N ALA A 240 26.33 -5.59 73.87
CA ALA A 240 25.66 -5.04 75.03
C ALA A 240 25.81 -5.96 76.25
N ALA A 241 25.67 -7.28 76.07
CA ALA A 241 25.90 -8.27 77.12
C ALA A 241 27.36 -8.26 77.60
N GLU A 242 28.33 -8.18 76.68
CA GLU A 242 29.77 -8.08 77.01
C GLU A 242 30.11 -6.77 77.76
N ALA A 243 29.48 -5.65 77.40
CA ALA A 243 29.63 -4.38 78.10
C ALA A 243 29.00 -4.41 79.51
N GLU A 244 27.86 -5.07 79.67
CA GLU A 244 27.20 -5.25 80.97
C GLU A 244 28.01 -6.21 81.88
N GLU A 245 28.59 -7.26 81.31
CA GLU A 245 29.51 -8.17 82.02
C GLU A 245 30.81 -7.46 82.47
N ARG A 246 31.31 -6.50 81.67
CA ARG A 246 32.43 -5.64 82.08
C ARG A 246 32.05 -4.69 83.22
N ARG A 247 30.81 -4.18 83.25
CA ARG A 247 30.32 -3.34 84.35
C ARG A 247 30.15 -4.12 85.65
N SER A 248 29.69 -5.37 85.60
CA SER A 248 29.55 -6.22 86.78
C SER A 248 30.87 -6.75 87.35
N ARG A 249 31.95 -6.77 86.55
CA ARG A 249 33.32 -7.10 87.01
C ARG A 249 34.09 -5.95 87.66
N GLY A 250 33.56 -4.72 87.67
CA GLY A 250 34.12 -3.61 88.45
C GLY A 250 35.46 -3.03 87.95
N GLU A 251 35.68 -2.92 86.64
CA GLU A 251 36.80 -2.14 86.09
C GLU A 251 36.36 -0.69 85.77
N LEU A 252 36.85 0.28 86.55
CA LEU A 252 36.77 1.70 86.23
C LEU A 252 37.95 2.10 85.33
N SER A 253 37.68 2.75 84.20
CA SER A 253 38.66 3.54 83.46
C SER A 253 38.02 4.82 82.92
N GLU A 254 38.68 5.94 83.20
CA GLU A 254 38.34 7.33 82.84
C GLU A 254 38.42 7.64 81.32
N PRO A 255 37.84 8.78 80.87
CA PRO A 255 37.60 9.04 79.45
C PRO A 255 38.83 9.65 78.75
N SER A 256 39.49 8.85 77.92
CA SER A 256 40.53 9.33 77.00
C SER A 256 39.93 9.85 75.70
N LYS A 257 40.20 11.12 75.39
CA LYS A 257 39.95 11.74 74.09
C LYS A 257 40.88 11.14 73.04
N GLN A 258 40.42 10.09 72.35
CA GLN A 258 40.97 9.67 71.07
C GLN A 258 39.81 9.34 70.13
N SER A 259 39.72 10.12 69.06
CA SER A 259 38.66 10.01 68.06
C SER A 259 38.59 8.59 67.49
N CYS A 260 37.46 7.95 67.78
CA CYS A 260 37.07 6.64 67.33
C CYS A 260 36.95 6.59 65.80
N THR A 261 37.77 5.77 65.14
CA THR A 261 37.39 5.09 63.88
C THR A 261 37.98 3.67 63.83
N THR A 262 37.76 2.87 64.87
CA THR A 262 38.00 1.42 64.79
C THR A 262 36.71 0.72 64.36
N GLN A 263 36.52 0.65 63.04
CA GLN A 263 35.63 -0.33 62.42
C GLN A 263 36.15 -1.75 62.76
N PRO A 264 35.28 -2.70 63.14
CA PRO A 264 35.67 -4.11 63.19
C PRO A 264 35.98 -4.55 61.76
N LYS A 265 37.25 -4.83 61.48
CA LYS A 265 37.63 -5.56 60.28
C LYS A 265 37.07 -6.98 60.45
N ALA A 266 35.90 -7.23 59.83
CA ALA A 266 35.73 -8.51 59.17
C ALA A 266 37.02 -8.76 58.38
N LYS A 267 37.56 -9.99 58.38
CA LYS A 267 38.53 -10.41 57.37
C LYS A 267 37.83 -10.40 56.00
N ARG A 268 37.47 -9.21 55.51
CA ARG A 268 37.53 -8.89 54.09
C ARG A 268 39.00 -9.06 53.78
N VAL A 269 39.31 -10.05 52.97
CA VAL A 269 40.52 -10.05 52.15
C VAL A 269 40.62 -8.64 51.56
N ARG A 270 41.47 -7.80 52.16
CA ARG A 270 41.84 -6.53 51.57
C ARG A 270 42.72 -6.92 50.40
N LEU A 271 42.09 -7.12 49.24
CA LEU A 271 42.80 -7.10 47.97
C LEU A 271 43.70 -5.87 48.01
N SER A 272 44.98 -6.09 47.73
CA SER A 272 45.99 -5.05 47.74
C SER A 272 45.55 -3.90 46.82
N GLN A 273 46.09 -2.69 46.99
CA GLN A 273 45.75 -1.59 46.06
C GLN A 273 46.00 -1.99 44.59
N GLU A 274 46.97 -2.87 44.34
CA GLU A 274 47.24 -3.45 43.04
C GLU A 274 46.12 -4.35 42.54
N ASP A 275 45.55 -5.21 43.39
CA ASP A 275 44.49 -6.12 42.96
C ASP A 275 43.14 -5.43 42.74
N ARG A 276 42.90 -4.30 43.42
CA ARG A 276 41.74 -3.45 43.13
C ARG A 276 41.87 -2.76 41.78
N LYS A 277 43.04 -2.18 41.49
CA LYS A 277 43.35 -1.63 40.17
C LYS A 277 43.20 -2.69 39.08
N LYS A 278 43.75 -3.89 39.27
CA LYS A 278 43.59 -5.00 38.32
C LYS A 278 42.13 -5.34 38.03
N ARG A 279 41.25 -5.36 39.05
CA ARG A 279 39.81 -5.60 38.82
C ARG A 279 39.14 -4.44 38.09
N ASP A 280 39.45 -3.20 38.45
CA ASP A 280 38.86 -2.03 37.82
C ASP A 280 39.31 -1.92 36.35
N ASP A 281 40.58 -2.23 36.06
CA ASP A 281 41.13 -2.35 34.71
C ASP A 281 40.49 -3.51 33.93
N GLN A 282 40.20 -4.63 34.58
CA GLN A 282 39.50 -5.77 33.97
C GLN A 282 38.05 -5.41 33.60
N ILE A 283 37.36 -4.68 34.48
CA ILE A 283 35.99 -4.19 34.25
C ILE A 283 35.98 -3.15 33.12
N LEU A 284 37.00 -2.29 33.05
CA LEU A 284 37.15 -1.30 31.98
C LEU A 284 37.47 -1.98 30.64
N ALA A 285 38.35 -3.00 30.64
CA ALA A 285 38.65 -3.82 29.47
C ALA A 285 37.40 -4.60 28.98
N GLU A 286 36.60 -5.14 29.90
CA GLU A 286 35.36 -5.85 29.53
C GLU A 286 34.30 -4.89 28.97
N LYS A 287 34.17 -3.68 29.52
CA LYS A 287 33.27 -2.65 29.00
C LYS A 287 33.69 -2.16 27.62
N THR A 288 34.98 -1.92 27.40
CA THR A 288 35.51 -1.49 26.10
C THR A 288 35.40 -2.60 25.06
N ALA A 289 35.60 -3.87 25.43
CA ALA A 289 35.36 -5.01 24.55
C ALA A 289 33.88 -5.16 24.16
N LYS A 290 32.94 -4.95 25.09
CA LYS A 290 31.50 -4.95 24.78
C LYS A 290 31.12 -3.80 23.85
N GLN A 291 31.61 -2.60 24.10
CA GLN A 291 31.38 -1.44 23.22
C GLN A 291 31.97 -1.65 21.82
N ALA A 292 33.13 -2.29 21.71
CA ALA A 292 33.71 -2.65 20.42
C ALA A 292 32.85 -3.68 19.68
N ALA A 293 32.38 -4.73 20.38
CA ALA A 293 31.50 -5.75 19.80
C ALA A 293 30.15 -5.19 19.32
N ASP A 294 29.54 -4.29 20.10
CA ASP A 294 28.31 -3.61 19.73
C ASP A 294 28.51 -2.69 18.51
N ALA A 295 29.69 -2.05 18.39
CA ALA A 295 30.04 -1.25 17.22
C ALA A 295 30.24 -2.10 15.95
N THR A 296 30.85 -3.28 16.05
CA THR A 296 30.95 -4.22 14.92
C THR A 296 29.59 -4.73 14.49
N ALA A 297 28.73 -5.13 15.45
CA ALA A 297 27.38 -5.59 15.15
C ALA A 297 26.53 -4.52 14.45
N LEU A 298 26.73 -3.24 14.82
CA LEU A 298 26.06 -2.11 14.16
C LEU A 298 26.54 -1.91 12.71
N GLU A 299 27.84 -2.04 12.45
CA GLU A 299 28.38 -1.96 11.09
C GLU A 299 27.93 -3.14 10.21
N GLU A 300 27.90 -4.36 10.75
CA GLU A 300 27.34 -5.53 10.05
C GLU A 300 25.86 -5.30 9.69
N PHE A 301 25.07 -4.76 10.62
CA PHE A 301 23.66 -4.44 10.36
C PHE A 301 23.49 -3.39 9.26
N LYS A 302 24.35 -2.35 9.22
CA LYS A 302 24.35 -1.34 8.15
C LYS A 302 24.72 -1.94 6.81
N GLN A 303 25.70 -2.85 6.77
CA GLN A 303 26.10 -3.53 5.54
C GLN A 303 24.97 -4.40 4.99
N ILE A 304 24.28 -5.17 5.82
CA ILE A 304 23.12 -5.99 5.42
C ILE A 304 22.01 -5.11 4.84
N ARG A 305 21.68 -4.00 5.50
CA ARG A 305 20.68 -3.03 5.00
C ARG A 305 21.09 -2.42 3.65
N ALA A 306 22.38 -2.14 3.47
CA ALA A 306 22.89 -1.59 2.22
C ALA A 306 22.90 -2.63 1.09
N THR A 307 23.15 -3.90 1.38
CA THR A 307 23.05 -4.98 0.38
C THR A 307 21.61 -5.23 -0.02
N GLU A 308 20.68 -5.31 0.93
CA GLU A 308 19.24 -5.45 0.66
C GLU A 308 18.70 -4.29 -0.20
N ALA A 309 19.14 -3.05 0.09
CA ALA A 309 18.75 -1.89 -0.71
C ALA A 309 19.30 -1.94 -2.14
N ARG A 310 20.52 -2.47 -2.35
CA ARG A 310 21.12 -2.65 -3.67
C ARG A 310 20.45 -3.77 -4.46
N GLU A 311 20.11 -4.88 -3.82
CA GLU A 311 19.36 -5.98 -4.45
C GLU A 311 17.98 -5.50 -4.89
N ARG A 312 17.26 -4.79 -4.01
CA ARG A 312 15.96 -4.21 -4.34
C ARG A 312 16.02 -3.16 -5.46
N ALA A 313 17.11 -2.41 -5.56
CA ALA A 313 17.31 -1.46 -6.67
C ALA A 313 17.54 -2.19 -8.00
N LYS A 314 18.29 -3.30 -8.00
CA LYS A 314 18.50 -4.14 -9.20
C LYS A 314 17.22 -4.82 -9.64
N GLU A 315 16.40 -5.32 -8.72
CA GLU A 315 15.09 -5.89 -9.04
C GLU A 315 14.18 -4.86 -9.74
N LEU A 316 14.19 -3.61 -9.29
CA LEU A 316 13.41 -2.53 -9.91
C LEU A 316 13.97 -2.10 -11.29
N GLU A 317 15.28 -2.18 -11.51
CA GLU A 317 15.88 -1.93 -12.83
C GLU A 317 15.59 -3.07 -13.83
N GLU A 318 15.58 -4.32 -13.38
CA GLU A 318 15.21 -5.48 -14.21
C GLU A 318 13.71 -5.52 -14.54
N GLU A 319 12.85 -5.04 -13.64
CA GLU A 319 11.42 -4.86 -13.90
C GLU A 319 11.14 -3.70 -14.85
N GLY A 320 11.99 -2.66 -14.86
CA GLY A 320 11.86 -1.50 -15.74
C GLY A 320 12.35 -1.69 -17.19
N TYR A 321 13.06 -2.78 -17.50
CA TYR A 321 13.57 -3.09 -18.85
C TYR A 321 12.64 -4.01 -19.66
N LYS A 322 11.45 -4.34 -19.12
CA LYS A 322 10.46 -5.21 -19.77
C LYS A 322 9.27 -4.50 -20.41
N ASP A 323 9.25 -3.16 -20.43
CA ASP A 323 8.24 -2.36 -21.13
C ASP A 323 8.74 -1.79 -22.47
#